data_AF-A0A0L1LFX0-F1
#
_entry.id   AF-A0A0L1LFX0-F1
#
_cell.length_a   1.000
_cell.length_b   1.000
_cell.length_c   1.000
_cell.angle_alpha   90.00
_cell.angle_beta   90.00
_cell.angle_gamma   90.00
#
_symmetry.space_group_name_H-M   'P 1'
#
loop_
_entity.id
_entity.type
_entity.pdbx_description
1 polymer ?
#
loop_
_entity_poly.entity_id
_entity_poly.type
_entity_poly.pdbx_seq_one_letter_code
_entity_poly.pdbx_strand_id
1 'polypeptide(L)'
;MNPLPFASRQSLPGPGQPLRGDRIHRYVTAFCPHCHETNPPLTQVQRLSGALLIRDDRVWLERGCPDHGLVSTLYDESPEILRYLEKWQAPTKQHIPDQAGNYRQVPEAYAYGLPAMQTQHTCILLQDIIEHCNLRCPTCFTASGPQLQGVAPLSEVLANIDTRLCRENGRLDVLMLSGGEPTLYPQLAELLDELVARPIVRIMVNSNGMLIATDDELLALLARHRDRVEVYLQYDGPSRETSIHHRGGDLTRFKDLAIARLSEAGVFTTLTMTAALGVNDGEVGAVVMRALETPFVGGVALQPVFGSGRGHGIDPTARLTHTGVLERLAAQTGGVVSWHDLTALPCSHPHCASVGYMLKDDSGAWRSLAALVGHDQLLAWLELNPDGLANRIADSAIPLELRNLMKTSLLDLLSEQSSLSHPRTMDLWKNICTQCDLGIGTLTTLAAGKLPGQQQRLRRLLGERITRIMVKPFMDISTMIEERLTQCCVHVGTKSDAGEHQCAPFCAVQAWPALARQRISTATGTRLLPVRQVPASAGEH
;
A
#
# COMPACT_ATOMS: atom_id res chain seq x y z
N MET A 1 -30.98 -22.32 -77.54
CA MET A 1 -30.14 -21.98 -76.38
C MET A 1 -31.07 -21.53 -75.28
N ASN A 2 -31.29 -22.38 -74.26
CA ASN A 2 -32.14 -22.06 -73.11
C ASN A 2 -31.32 -21.30 -72.07
N PRO A 3 -31.81 -20.20 -71.48
CA PRO A 3 -31.14 -19.55 -70.37
C PRO A 3 -31.29 -20.41 -69.11
N LEU A 4 -30.17 -20.66 -68.43
CA LEU A 4 -30.15 -21.35 -67.13
C LEU A 4 -30.80 -20.44 -66.06
N PRO A 5 -31.62 -21.00 -65.15
CA PRO A 5 -32.22 -20.23 -64.08
C PRO A 5 -31.17 -19.91 -63.01
N PHE A 6 -31.14 -18.66 -62.54
CA PHE A 6 -30.43 -18.28 -61.32
C PHE A 6 -31.06 -19.02 -60.14
N ALA A 7 -30.46 -20.14 -59.72
CA ALA A 7 -30.81 -20.80 -58.48
C ALA A 7 -30.38 -19.90 -57.31
N SER A 8 -31.34 -19.24 -56.67
CA SER A 8 -31.12 -18.56 -55.40
C SER A 8 -30.76 -19.61 -54.35
N ARG A 9 -29.46 -19.75 -54.04
CA ARG A 9 -29.01 -20.42 -52.82
C ARG A 9 -29.41 -19.53 -51.64
N GLN A 10 -30.67 -19.61 -51.21
CA GLN A 10 -31.03 -19.25 -49.85
C GLN A 10 -30.52 -20.37 -48.95
N SER A 11 -29.22 -20.34 -48.64
CA SER A 11 -28.71 -21.07 -47.48
C SER A 11 -29.38 -20.46 -46.26
N LEU A 12 -30.20 -21.25 -45.57
CA LEU A 12 -30.65 -20.92 -44.22
C LEU A 12 -29.39 -20.54 -43.40
N PRO A 13 -29.35 -19.38 -42.72
CA PRO A 13 -28.25 -19.10 -41.82
C PRO A 13 -28.20 -20.24 -40.80
N GLY A 14 -27.04 -20.88 -40.66
CA GLY A 14 -26.81 -21.89 -39.63
C GLY A 14 -27.08 -21.32 -38.23
N PRO A 15 -27.00 -22.13 -37.15
CA PRO A 15 -27.47 -21.77 -35.81
C PRO A 15 -26.81 -20.55 -35.14
N GLY A 16 -26.00 -19.77 -35.85
CA GLY A 16 -25.20 -18.68 -35.29
C GLY A 16 -24.07 -19.25 -34.42
N GLN A 17 -23.01 -18.48 -34.26
CA GLN A 17 -22.10 -18.73 -33.14
C GLN A 17 -22.72 -18.11 -31.88
N PRO A 18 -22.56 -18.73 -30.69
CA PRO A 18 -23.01 -18.12 -29.45
C PRO A 18 -22.33 -16.76 -29.27
N LEU A 19 -23.01 -15.85 -28.57
CA LEU A 19 -22.38 -14.61 -28.14
C LEU A 19 -21.16 -14.96 -27.28
N ARG A 20 -20.07 -14.20 -27.45
CA ARG A 20 -18.88 -14.37 -26.62
C ARG A 20 -19.26 -14.12 -25.17
N GLY A 21 -19.03 -15.11 -24.30
CA GLY A 21 -19.30 -15.03 -22.86
C GLY A 21 -18.39 -14.05 -22.11
N ASP A 22 -17.32 -13.60 -22.77
CA ASP A 22 -16.30 -12.74 -22.18
C ASP A 22 -16.28 -11.36 -22.83
N ARG A 23 -16.11 -10.33 -21.99
CA ARG A 23 -15.86 -8.96 -22.44
C ARG A 23 -14.41 -8.57 -22.13
N ILE A 24 -13.68 -8.07 -23.12
CA ILE A 24 -12.36 -7.49 -22.88
C ILE A 24 -12.55 -6.20 -22.07
N HIS A 25 -11.91 -6.14 -20.91
CA HIS A 25 -11.81 -4.95 -20.08
C HIS A 25 -10.64 -4.08 -20.54
N ARG A 26 -9.45 -4.67 -20.71
CA ARG A 26 -8.22 -3.96 -21.12
C ARG A 26 -7.18 -4.92 -21.72
N TYR A 27 -6.39 -4.47 -22.69
CA TYR A 27 -5.18 -5.18 -23.13
C TYR A 27 -3.98 -4.80 -22.25
N VAL A 28 -3.15 -5.78 -21.92
CA VAL A 28 -2.02 -5.59 -20.99
C VAL A 28 -0.77 -6.33 -21.47
N THR A 29 0.38 -5.93 -20.95
CA THR A 29 1.59 -6.76 -20.95
C THR A 29 1.73 -7.42 -19.58
N ALA A 30 1.93 -8.73 -19.56
CA ALA A 30 1.97 -9.55 -18.35
C ALA A 30 3.11 -10.58 -18.41
N PHE A 31 3.29 -11.35 -17.34
CA PHE A 31 4.37 -12.33 -17.21
C PHE A 31 3.82 -13.74 -16.99
N CYS A 32 4.49 -14.76 -17.51
CA CYS A 32 4.07 -16.15 -17.30
C CYS A 32 4.55 -16.68 -15.94
N PRO A 33 3.65 -17.17 -15.07
CA PRO A 33 4.01 -17.76 -13.78
C PRO A 33 4.85 -19.03 -13.95
N HIS A 34 4.57 -19.85 -14.96
CA HIS A 34 5.31 -21.11 -15.21
C HIS A 34 6.74 -20.85 -15.70
N CYS A 35 6.94 -19.88 -16.61
CA CYS A 35 8.30 -19.45 -16.98
C CYS A 35 9.07 -18.89 -15.77
N HIS A 36 8.38 -18.35 -14.78
CA HIS A 36 9.00 -17.74 -13.61
C HIS A 36 9.47 -18.77 -12.58
N GLU A 37 8.86 -19.96 -12.51
CA GLU A 37 9.24 -21.03 -11.59
C GLU A 37 10.72 -21.43 -11.72
N THR A 38 11.30 -21.33 -12.92
CA THR A 38 12.72 -21.63 -13.16
C THR A 38 13.66 -20.50 -12.75
N ASN A 39 13.13 -19.37 -12.26
CA ASN A 39 13.89 -18.16 -11.93
C ASN A 39 14.86 -17.72 -13.04
N PRO A 40 14.36 -17.46 -14.26
CA PRO A 40 15.22 -17.10 -15.38
C PRO A 40 15.97 -15.79 -15.09
N PRO A 41 17.15 -15.58 -15.71
CA PRO A 41 17.81 -14.28 -15.72
C PRO A 41 16.84 -13.17 -16.15
N LEU A 42 16.96 -11.97 -15.58
CA LEU A 42 16.01 -10.88 -15.85
C LEU A 42 15.92 -10.52 -17.34
N THR A 43 17.03 -10.64 -18.08
CA THR A 43 17.14 -10.44 -19.53
C THR A 43 16.35 -11.46 -20.36
N GLN A 44 15.99 -12.60 -19.78
CA GLN A 44 15.25 -13.68 -20.42
C GLN A 44 13.79 -13.74 -19.98
N VAL A 45 13.34 -12.83 -19.10
CA VAL A 45 11.94 -12.75 -18.69
C VAL A 45 11.10 -12.26 -19.87
N GLN A 46 10.23 -13.15 -20.36
CA GLN A 46 9.35 -12.85 -21.48
C GLN A 46 8.21 -11.92 -21.05
N ARG A 47 8.02 -10.84 -21.81
CA ARG A 47 6.87 -9.94 -21.74
C ARG A 47 5.79 -10.44 -22.68
N LEU A 48 4.64 -10.80 -22.14
CA LEU A 48 3.57 -11.46 -22.90
C LEU A 48 2.41 -10.50 -23.14
N SER A 49 1.89 -10.49 -24.36
CA SER A 49 0.61 -9.85 -24.64
C SER A 49 -0.52 -10.61 -23.94
N GLY A 50 -1.39 -9.86 -23.28
CA GLY A 50 -2.54 -10.39 -22.55
C GLY A 50 -3.71 -9.43 -22.50
N ALA A 51 -4.75 -9.84 -21.79
CA ALA A 51 -5.93 -9.03 -21.54
C ALA A 51 -6.52 -9.29 -20.15
N LEU A 52 -7.09 -8.25 -19.56
CA LEU A 52 -8.06 -8.37 -18.49
C LEU A 52 -9.43 -8.63 -19.14
N LEU A 53 -10.04 -9.76 -18.82
CA LEU A 53 -11.34 -10.21 -19.36
C LEU A 53 -12.36 -10.29 -18.23
N ILE A 54 -13.59 -9.88 -18.53
CA ILE A 54 -14.72 -10.06 -17.64
C ILE A 54 -15.48 -11.29 -18.09
N ARG A 55 -15.49 -12.31 -17.24
CA ARG A 55 -16.15 -13.61 -17.42
C ARG A 55 -16.76 -14.02 -16.09
N ASP A 56 -18.03 -14.40 -16.09
CA ASP A 56 -18.78 -14.81 -14.89
C ASP A 56 -18.70 -13.78 -13.74
N ASP A 57 -18.86 -12.50 -14.11
CA ASP A 57 -18.77 -11.33 -13.22
C ASP A 57 -17.46 -11.24 -12.41
N ARG A 58 -16.37 -11.79 -12.95
CA ARG A 58 -15.02 -11.69 -12.40
C ARG A 58 -14.04 -11.17 -13.43
N VAL A 59 -12.91 -10.64 -12.98
CA VAL A 59 -11.84 -10.16 -13.84
C VAL A 59 -10.72 -11.19 -13.90
N TRP A 60 -10.42 -11.70 -15.10
CA TRP A 60 -9.39 -12.70 -15.38
C TRP A 60 -8.23 -12.07 -16.14
N LEU A 61 -7.00 -12.39 -15.77
CA LEU A 61 -5.80 -12.05 -16.53
C LEU A 61 -5.42 -13.24 -17.43
N GLU A 62 -5.69 -13.09 -18.73
CA GLU A 62 -5.28 -14.07 -19.74
C GLU A 62 -4.08 -13.57 -20.54
N ARG A 63 -3.12 -14.46 -20.80
CA ARG A 63 -1.90 -14.17 -21.56
C ARG A 63 -1.43 -15.40 -22.31
N GLY A 64 -0.93 -15.19 -23.52
CA GLY A 64 -0.37 -16.26 -24.37
C GLY A 64 1.13 -16.41 -24.13
N CYS A 65 1.56 -17.56 -23.65
CA CYS A 65 2.96 -17.94 -23.52
C CYS A 65 3.34 -18.91 -24.64
N PRO A 66 4.42 -18.66 -25.42
CA PRO A 66 4.88 -19.58 -26.46
C PRO A 66 5.22 -20.98 -25.92
N ASP A 67 5.66 -21.07 -24.67
CA ASP A 67 6.10 -22.31 -24.04
C ASP A 67 4.98 -23.03 -23.27
N HIS A 68 4.01 -22.28 -22.73
CA HIS A 68 2.98 -22.80 -21.82
C HIS A 68 1.53 -22.61 -22.31
N GLY A 69 1.33 -22.05 -23.51
CA GLY A 69 0.02 -21.81 -24.08
C GLY A 69 -0.76 -20.70 -23.37
N LEU A 70 -2.08 -20.85 -23.27
CA LEU A 70 -2.95 -19.91 -22.59
C LEU A 70 -2.77 -20.03 -21.07
N VAL A 71 -2.35 -18.95 -20.43
CA VAL A 71 -2.35 -18.84 -18.97
C VAL A 71 -3.47 -17.91 -18.54
N SER A 72 -4.36 -18.41 -17.67
CA SER A 72 -5.48 -17.65 -17.11
C SER A 72 -5.43 -17.69 -15.58
N THR A 73 -5.53 -16.52 -14.96
CA THR A 73 -5.49 -16.36 -13.49
C THR A 73 -6.54 -15.35 -13.05
N LEU A 74 -7.09 -15.51 -11.84
CA LEU A 74 -7.99 -14.52 -11.27
C LEU A 74 -7.21 -13.23 -11.01
N TYR A 75 -7.68 -12.13 -11.59
CA TYR A 75 -7.10 -10.80 -11.40
C TYR A 75 -7.84 -10.04 -10.29
N ASP A 76 -9.17 -9.99 -10.37
CA ASP A 76 -10.01 -9.33 -9.35
C ASP A 76 -11.42 -9.95 -9.28
N GLU A 77 -12.04 -9.88 -8.10
CA GLU A 77 -13.37 -10.46 -7.82
C GLU A 77 -14.53 -9.64 -8.42
N SER A 78 -14.43 -8.31 -8.51
CA SER A 78 -15.54 -7.40 -8.84
C SER A 78 -15.23 -6.42 -9.99
N PRO A 79 -15.79 -6.65 -11.19
CA PRO A 79 -15.68 -5.73 -12.32
C PRO A 79 -16.37 -4.37 -12.09
N GLU A 80 -17.35 -4.30 -11.19
CA GLU A 80 -18.02 -3.04 -10.83
C GLU A 80 -17.08 -2.14 -10.03
N ILE A 81 -16.56 -2.64 -8.92
CA ILE A 81 -15.67 -1.86 -8.05
C ILE A 81 -14.39 -1.49 -8.80
N LEU A 82 -13.83 -2.41 -9.60
CA LEU A 82 -12.64 -2.12 -10.40
C LEU A 82 -12.87 -0.92 -11.32
N ARG A 83 -14.00 -0.87 -12.04
CA ARG A 83 -14.38 0.27 -12.91
C ARG A 83 -14.62 1.55 -12.12
N TYR A 84 -15.14 1.46 -10.90
CA TYR A 84 -15.27 2.62 -10.03
C TYR A 84 -13.89 3.18 -9.67
N LEU A 85 -12.94 2.32 -9.27
CA LEU A 85 -11.58 2.71 -8.89
C LEU A 85 -10.82 3.38 -10.05
N GLU A 86 -11.01 2.91 -11.28
CA GLU A 86 -10.38 3.48 -12.49
C GLU A 86 -10.77 4.95 -12.76
N LYS A 87 -11.84 5.47 -12.13
CA LYS A 87 -12.25 6.89 -12.26
C LYS A 87 -11.35 7.86 -11.51
N TRP A 88 -10.57 7.38 -10.54
CA TRP A 88 -9.87 8.22 -9.56
C TRP A 88 -8.41 8.52 -9.93
N GLN A 89 -7.99 8.27 -11.17
CA GLN A 89 -6.60 8.45 -11.57
C GLN A 89 -6.26 9.92 -11.84
N ALA A 90 -5.17 10.40 -11.24
CA ALA A 90 -4.62 11.73 -11.49
C ALA A 90 -3.32 11.65 -12.32
N PRO A 91 -2.90 12.74 -12.99
CA PRO A 91 -1.57 12.81 -13.60
C PRO A 91 -0.47 12.49 -12.59
N THR A 92 0.51 11.70 -13.01
CA THR A 92 1.59 11.23 -12.12
C THR A 92 2.59 12.35 -11.81
N LYS A 93 3.23 12.28 -10.64
CA LYS A 93 4.35 13.18 -10.32
C LYS A 93 5.59 12.69 -11.06
N GLN A 94 6.36 13.63 -11.60
CA GLN A 94 7.63 13.32 -12.27
C GLN A 94 8.63 12.76 -11.27
N HIS A 95 9.42 11.77 -11.68
CA HIS A 95 10.56 11.26 -10.93
C HIS A 95 11.86 11.55 -11.69
N ILE A 96 12.98 11.59 -10.96
CA ILE A 96 14.31 11.56 -11.56
C ILE A 96 14.76 10.09 -11.65
N PRO A 97 15.07 9.55 -12.85
CA PRO A 97 15.60 8.20 -12.99
C PRO A 97 16.91 8.03 -12.23
N ASP A 98 17.17 6.84 -11.69
CA ASP A 98 18.41 6.55 -10.99
C ASP A 98 19.61 6.59 -11.97
N GLN A 99 19.37 6.16 -13.22
CA GLN A 99 20.30 6.27 -14.34
C GLN A 99 19.59 6.83 -15.57
N ALA A 100 20.03 7.99 -16.06
CA ALA A 100 19.37 8.70 -17.19
C ALA A 100 19.32 7.89 -18.51
N GLY A 101 20.26 6.96 -18.71
CA GLY A 101 20.33 6.09 -19.89
C GLY A 101 19.59 4.75 -19.74
N ASN A 102 18.90 4.51 -18.63
CA ASN A 102 18.24 3.22 -18.39
C ASN A 102 16.87 3.15 -19.10
N TYR A 103 16.89 2.68 -20.35
CA TYR A 103 15.70 2.40 -21.19
C TYR A 103 15.48 0.90 -21.41
N ARG A 104 16.08 0.05 -20.57
CA ARG A 104 15.88 -1.40 -20.62
C ARG A 104 14.41 -1.72 -20.37
N GLN A 105 14.00 -2.91 -20.83
CA GLN A 105 12.66 -3.41 -20.55
C GLN A 105 12.58 -3.88 -19.10
N VAL A 106 11.42 -3.75 -18.48
CA VAL A 106 11.19 -4.31 -17.16
C VAL A 106 10.93 -5.82 -17.29
N PRO A 107 11.44 -6.66 -16.37
CA PRO A 107 12.05 -6.29 -15.09
C PRO A 107 13.56 -6.02 -15.11
N GLU A 108 14.28 -6.29 -16.21
CA GLU A 108 15.75 -6.11 -16.29
C GLU A 108 16.19 -4.70 -15.89
N ALA A 109 15.44 -3.69 -16.33
CA ALA A 109 15.73 -2.29 -16.01
C ALA A 109 15.90 -2.02 -14.51
N TYR A 110 15.15 -2.73 -13.66
CA TYR A 110 15.16 -2.52 -12.22
C TYR A 110 16.43 -3.01 -11.52
N ALA A 111 17.25 -3.84 -12.17
CA ALA A 111 18.58 -4.18 -11.65
C ALA A 111 19.53 -2.96 -11.65
N TYR A 112 19.17 -1.92 -12.41
CA TYR A 112 19.91 -0.66 -12.58
C TYR A 112 19.10 0.55 -12.05
N GLY A 113 18.22 0.31 -11.07
CA GLY A 113 17.40 1.32 -10.41
C GLY A 113 16.14 1.69 -11.18
N LEU A 114 15.48 2.78 -10.80
CA LEU A 114 14.29 3.27 -11.49
C LEU A 114 14.63 3.77 -12.90
N PRO A 115 14.04 3.18 -13.95
CA PRO A 115 14.33 3.54 -15.33
C PRO A 115 13.69 4.87 -15.74
N ALA A 116 14.10 5.39 -16.90
CA ALA A 116 13.50 6.57 -17.52
C ALA A 116 12.01 6.37 -17.88
N MET A 117 11.61 5.12 -18.14
CA MET A 117 10.22 4.75 -18.45
C MET A 117 9.35 4.49 -17.21
N GLN A 118 9.90 4.59 -15.99
CA GLN A 118 9.05 4.61 -14.79
C GLN A 118 8.18 5.88 -14.87
N THR A 119 6.91 5.78 -14.51
CA THR A 119 5.97 6.88 -14.66
C THR A 119 5.55 7.47 -13.32
N GLN A 120 6.20 7.06 -12.23
CA GLN A 120 5.83 7.48 -10.89
C GLN A 120 7.03 7.66 -9.96
N HIS A 121 6.94 8.69 -9.12
CA HIS A 121 7.86 9.00 -8.04
C HIS A 121 7.76 8.04 -6.86
N THR A 122 8.72 8.14 -5.93
CA THR A 122 8.75 7.34 -4.70
C THR A 122 7.86 7.97 -3.62
N CYS A 123 6.61 7.51 -3.51
CA CYS A 123 5.74 7.88 -2.38
C CYS A 123 6.18 7.20 -1.08
N ILE A 124 6.53 5.90 -1.16
CA ILE A 124 6.99 5.11 -0.03
C ILE A 124 8.34 4.51 -0.39
N LEU A 125 9.37 4.88 0.36
CA LEU A 125 10.64 4.17 0.37
C LEU A 125 10.61 3.14 1.50
N LEU A 126 10.66 1.86 1.15
CA LEU A 126 10.80 0.76 2.09
C LEU A 126 12.29 0.42 2.22
N GLN A 127 12.80 0.49 3.44
CA GLN A 127 14.21 0.30 3.75
C GLN A 127 14.37 -0.97 4.58
N ASP A 128 14.78 -2.06 3.94
CA ASP A 128 15.10 -3.30 4.63
C ASP A 128 16.47 -3.13 5.32
N ILE A 129 16.44 -2.94 6.64
CA ILE A 129 17.64 -2.63 7.46
C ILE A 129 18.22 -3.87 8.16
N ILE A 130 17.44 -4.95 8.24
CA ILE A 130 17.79 -6.16 8.97
C ILE A 130 17.10 -7.37 8.33
N GLU A 131 17.77 -8.51 8.24
CA GLU A 131 17.17 -9.78 7.78
C GLU A 131 16.70 -10.65 8.97
N HIS A 132 17.31 -10.44 10.14
CA HIS A 132 16.97 -11.13 11.37
C HIS A 132 15.56 -10.76 11.86
N CYS A 133 14.81 -11.76 12.32
CA CYS A 133 13.49 -11.60 12.92
C CYS A 133 13.35 -12.56 14.11
N ASN A 134 12.68 -12.13 15.17
CA ASN A 134 12.33 -12.97 16.32
C ASN A 134 11.13 -13.91 16.07
N LEU A 135 10.54 -13.88 14.86
CA LEU A 135 9.49 -14.79 14.41
C LEU A 135 9.89 -15.51 13.11
N ARG A 136 9.25 -16.66 12.85
CA ARG A 136 9.38 -17.41 11.59
C ARG A 136 8.02 -17.62 10.93
N CYS A 137 7.36 -16.51 10.60
CA CYS A 137 6.00 -16.50 10.04
C CYS A 137 5.90 -17.36 8.75
N PRO A 138 4.88 -18.23 8.59
CA PRO A 138 4.60 -18.94 7.35
C PRO A 138 4.42 -18.02 6.13
N THR A 139 3.79 -16.85 6.29
CA THR A 139 3.51 -15.92 5.18
C THR A 139 4.55 -14.80 5.01
N CYS A 140 5.76 -14.97 5.53
CA CYS A 140 6.79 -13.92 5.47
C CYS A 140 7.25 -13.64 4.03
N PHE A 141 6.92 -12.46 3.50
CA PHE A 141 7.28 -12.09 2.13
C PHE A 141 8.78 -11.86 1.92
N THR A 142 9.53 -11.46 2.96
CA THR A 142 10.99 -11.27 2.90
C THR A 142 11.78 -12.56 3.13
N ALA A 143 11.11 -13.64 3.56
CA ALA A 143 11.73 -14.88 4.04
C ALA A 143 12.67 -14.71 5.26
N SER A 144 12.54 -13.60 6.00
CA SER A 144 13.28 -13.36 7.26
C SER A 144 13.02 -14.38 8.36
N GLY A 145 13.96 -14.52 9.29
CA GLY A 145 13.80 -15.41 10.45
C GLY A 145 14.98 -15.37 11.42
N PRO A 146 14.90 -16.08 12.57
CA PRO A 146 15.91 -16.02 13.62
C PRO A 146 17.30 -16.48 13.19
N GLN A 147 17.37 -17.35 12.18
CA GLN A 147 18.62 -17.88 11.65
C GLN A 147 19.39 -16.90 10.76
N LEU A 148 18.73 -15.85 10.24
CA LEU A 148 19.40 -14.85 9.41
C LEU A 148 20.07 -13.80 10.30
N GLN A 149 21.26 -13.35 9.90
CA GLN A 149 22.07 -12.41 10.68
C GLN A 149 22.48 -11.17 9.88
N GLY A 150 21.95 -10.96 8.67
CA GLY A 150 22.27 -9.77 7.88
C GLY A 150 21.70 -8.50 8.52
N VAL A 151 22.58 -7.52 8.76
CA VAL A 151 22.23 -6.19 9.26
C VAL A 151 22.91 -5.17 8.37
N ALA A 152 22.13 -4.27 7.79
CA ALA A 152 22.70 -3.17 7.02
C ALA A 152 23.50 -2.24 7.94
N PRO A 153 24.72 -1.83 7.59
CA PRO A 153 25.42 -0.77 8.30
C PRO A 153 24.60 0.53 8.27
N LEU A 154 24.58 1.27 9.38
CA LEU A 154 23.84 2.53 9.46
C LEU A 154 24.22 3.51 8.33
N SER A 155 25.50 3.60 7.99
CA SER A 155 25.99 4.45 6.90
C SER A 155 25.41 4.09 5.53
N GLU A 156 25.23 2.79 5.25
CA GLU A 156 24.66 2.29 3.99
C GLU A 156 23.16 2.60 3.90
N VAL A 157 22.45 2.45 5.04
CA VAL A 157 21.04 2.81 5.17
C VAL A 157 20.84 4.30 4.91
N LEU A 158 21.60 5.15 5.60
CA LEU A 158 21.50 6.61 5.47
C LEU A 158 21.90 7.08 4.07
N ALA A 159 22.98 6.54 3.48
CA ALA A 159 23.41 6.91 2.14
C ALA A 159 22.37 6.55 1.05
N ASN A 160 21.67 5.41 1.20
CA ASN A 160 20.58 5.06 0.28
C ASN A 160 19.39 6.03 0.39
N ILE A 161 19.00 6.37 1.61
CA ILE A 161 17.91 7.33 1.87
C ILE A 161 18.29 8.73 1.35
N ASP A 162 19.51 9.19 1.59
CA ASP A 162 20.00 10.49 1.14
C ASP A 162 20.09 10.56 -0.40
N THR A 163 20.46 9.45 -1.04
CA THR A 163 20.41 9.31 -2.50
C THR A 163 18.98 9.44 -3.02
N ARG A 164 18.01 8.75 -2.40
CA ARG A 164 16.60 8.83 -2.82
C ARG A 164 16.01 10.21 -2.56
N LEU A 165 16.35 10.86 -1.44
CA LEU A 165 15.98 12.25 -1.16
C LEU A 165 16.44 13.19 -2.28
N CYS A 166 17.70 13.08 -2.71
CA CYS A 166 18.22 13.87 -3.83
C CYS A 166 17.41 13.65 -5.12
N ARG A 167 17.03 12.40 -5.41
CA ARG A 167 16.25 12.03 -6.59
C ARG A 167 14.75 12.37 -6.50
N GLU A 168 14.26 12.75 -5.32
CA GLU A 168 12.89 13.19 -5.03
C GLU A 168 12.83 14.68 -4.65
N ASN A 169 13.67 15.50 -5.27
CA ASN A 169 13.71 16.96 -5.06
C ASN A 169 13.91 17.37 -3.59
N GLY A 170 14.70 16.59 -2.85
CA GLY A 170 15.06 16.87 -1.46
C GLY A 170 13.97 16.56 -0.44
N ARG A 171 12.94 15.78 -0.78
CA ARG A 171 11.86 15.41 0.14
C ARG A 171 11.41 13.97 -0.06
N LEU A 172 11.23 13.24 1.04
CA LEU A 172 10.52 11.96 1.03
C LEU A 172 9.21 12.07 1.79
N ASP A 173 8.23 11.37 1.24
CA ASP A 173 6.88 11.37 1.76
C ASP A 173 6.75 10.36 2.91
N VAL A 174 7.03 9.10 2.62
CA VAL A 174 7.00 8.04 3.63
C VAL A 174 8.28 7.23 3.54
N LEU A 175 8.94 7.05 4.68
CA LEU A 175 10.01 6.07 4.86
C LEU A 175 9.50 4.95 5.77
N MET A 176 9.55 3.71 5.30
CA MET A 176 9.22 2.52 6.08
C MET A 176 10.50 1.76 6.43
N LEU A 177 10.83 1.63 7.72
CA LEU A 177 11.85 0.71 8.19
C LEU A 177 11.27 -0.70 8.22
N SER A 178 11.95 -1.64 7.57
CA SER A 178 11.43 -2.98 7.25
C SER A 178 12.56 -4.04 7.25
N GLY A 179 12.25 -5.23 6.75
CA GLY A 179 13.16 -6.35 6.55
C GLY A 179 12.66 -7.58 7.32
N GLY A 180 13.37 -7.92 8.38
CA GLY A 180 12.95 -8.88 9.40
C GLY A 180 12.13 -8.18 10.49
N GLU A 181 12.71 -7.97 11.66
CA GLU A 181 12.10 -7.16 12.72
C GLU A 181 12.94 -5.91 13.01
N PRO A 182 12.57 -4.73 12.47
CA PRO A 182 13.28 -3.47 12.67
C PRO A 182 13.53 -3.09 14.13
N THR A 183 12.66 -3.50 15.07
CA THR A 183 12.88 -3.23 16.50
C THR A 183 14.09 -3.96 17.10
N LEU A 184 14.65 -4.94 16.39
CA LEU A 184 15.90 -5.63 16.73
C LEU A 184 17.15 -4.98 16.12
N TYR A 185 17.00 -3.91 15.33
CA TYR A 185 18.13 -3.24 14.71
C TYR A 185 19.04 -2.58 15.77
N PRO A 186 20.34 -2.92 15.86
CA PRO A 186 21.20 -2.51 16.98
C PRO A 186 21.32 -0.99 17.17
N GLN A 187 21.26 -0.23 16.07
CA GLN A 187 21.40 1.23 16.07
C GLN A 187 20.05 1.92 15.83
N LEU A 188 18.92 1.33 16.26
CA LEU A 188 17.60 1.88 15.98
C LEU A 188 17.41 3.29 16.55
N ALA A 189 17.89 3.55 17.76
CA ALA A 189 17.79 4.88 18.36
C ALA A 189 18.53 5.94 17.53
N GLU A 190 19.80 5.68 17.20
CA GLU A 190 20.62 6.56 16.37
C GLU A 190 20.02 6.75 14.97
N LEU A 191 19.52 5.67 14.36
CA LEU A 191 18.82 5.74 13.07
C LEU A 191 17.59 6.65 13.14
N LEU A 192 16.74 6.51 14.17
CA LEU A 192 15.54 7.36 14.30
C LEU A 192 15.89 8.83 14.54
N ASP A 193 16.94 9.12 15.33
CA ASP A 193 17.45 10.49 15.52
C ASP A 193 17.88 11.12 14.19
N GLU A 194 18.66 10.39 13.38
CA GLU A 194 19.13 10.80 12.06
C GLU A 194 17.98 11.00 11.06
N LEU A 195 16.99 10.11 11.04
CA LEU A 195 15.85 10.19 10.13
C LEU A 195 14.91 11.35 10.46
N VAL A 196 14.67 11.61 11.75
CA VAL A 196 13.88 12.76 12.19
C VAL A 196 14.58 14.08 11.86
N ALA A 197 15.90 14.13 11.72
CA ALA A 197 16.57 15.35 11.26
C ALA A 197 16.39 15.64 9.75
N ARG A 198 16.03 14.64 8.95
CA ARG A 198 15.91 14.73 7.49
C ARG A 198 14.52 15.21 7.03
N PRO A 199 14.37 15.74 5.79
CA PRO A 199 13.09 16.18 5.24
C PRO A 199 12.20 15.00 4.78
N ILE A 200 11.79 14.19 5.76
CA ILE A 200 10.92 13.00 5.59
C ILE A 200 9.59 13.27 6.30
N VAL A 201 8.47 13.25 5.59
CA VAL A 201 7.17 13.65 6.18
C VAL A 201 6.72 12.64 7.24
N ARG A 202 6.82 11.33 6.95
CA ARG A 202 6.37 10.25 7.84
C ARG A 202 7.42 9.14 7.90
N ILE A 203 7.82 8.75 9.10
CA ILE A 203 8.70 7.61 9.33
C ILE A 203 7.86 6.51 9.99
N MET A 204 7.86 5.33 9.38
CA MET A 204 7.06 4.20 9.83
C MET A 204 8.00 3.05 10.22
N VAL A 205 7.86 2.53 11.43
CA VAL A 205 8.56 1.33 11.87
C VAL A 205 7.62 0.15 11.69
N ASN A 206 7.92 -0.72 10.72
CA ASN A 206 7.20 -1.97 10.58
C ASN A 206 7.59 -2.88 11.74
N SER A 207 6.61 -3.47 12.43
CA SER A 207 6.90 -4.36 13.55
C SER A 207 5.86 -5.46 13.72
N ASN A 208 6.33 -6.62 14.15
CA ASN A 208 5.48 -7.68 14.68
C ASN A 208 5.02 -7.41 16.12
N GLY A 209 5.47 -6.33 16.78
CA GLY A 209 4.95 -5.89 18.07
C GLY A 209 5.38 -6.71 19.29
N MET A 210 6.16 -7.77 19.13
CA MET A 210 6.56 -8.61 20.26
C MET A 210 7.37 -7.84 21.30
N LEU A 211 8.35 -7.04 20.88
CA LEU A 211 9.11 -6.19 21.79
C LEU A 211 8.30 -4.99 22.28
N ILE A 212 7.42 -4.43 21.46
CA ILE A 212 6.56 -3.30 21.88
C ILE A 212 5.68 -3.70 23.07
N ALA A 213 5.23 -4.96 23.09
CA ALA A 213 4.41 -5.50 24.17
C ALA A 213 5.16 -5.60 25.52
N THR A 214 6.50 -5.71 25.52
CA THR A 214 7.27 -6.10 26.72
C THR A 214 8.45 -5.20 27.08
N ASP A 215 8.96 -4.39 26.14
CA ASP A 215 10.15 -3.55 26.33
C ASP A 215 9.74 -2.08 26.53
N ASP A 216 9.93 -1.59 27.77
CA ASP A 216 9.61 -0.21 28.15
C ASP A 216 10.58 0.81 27.52
N GLU A 217 11.83 0.44 27.28
CA GLU A 217 12.82 1.33 26.66
C GLU A 217 12.53 1.55 25.18
N LEU A 218 12.14 0.49 24.47
CA LEU A 218 11.67 0.58 23.10
C LEU A 218 10.42 1.47 23.00
N LEU A 219 9.45 1.28 23.91
CA LEU A 219 8.25 2.11 23.95
C LEU A 219 8.60 3.59 24.20
N ALA A 220 9.53 3.87 25.13
CA ALA A 220 10.01 5.22 25.41
C ALA A 220 10.74 5.85 24.21
N LEU A 221 11.53 5.06 23.46
CA LEU A 221 12.17 5.48 22.20
C LEU A 221 11.12 5.87 21.15
N LEU A 222 10.11 5.04 20.91
CA LEU A 222 9.03 5.34 19.95
C LEU A 222 8.24 6.58 20.40
N ALA A 223 7.92 6.69 21.69
CA ALA A 223 7.21 7.84 22.26
C ALA A 223 7.99 9.15 22.13
N ARG A 224 9.33 9.12 22.25
CA ARG A 224 10.20 10.29 22.05
C ARG A 224 10.07 10.89 20.65
N HIS A 225 9.85 10.08 19.63
CA HIS A 225 9.76 10.53 18.22
C HIS A 225 8.33 10.52 17.65
N ARG A 226 7.29 10.38 18.49
CA ARG A 226 5.89 10.16 18.09
C ARG A 226 5.25 11.25 17.22
N ASP A 227 5.88 12.41 17.10
CA ASP A 227 5.43 13.51 16.22
C ASP A 227 5.81 13.28 14.75
N ARG A 228 6.69 12.32 14.47
CA ARG A 228 7.11 11.96 13.11
C ARG A 228 7.24 10.46 12.86
N VAL A 229 7.40 9.69 13.93
CA VAL A 229 7.51 8.23 13.92
C VAL A 229 6.17 7.62 14.28
N GLU A 230 5.74 6.68 13.45
CA GLU A 230 4.53 5.88 13.62
C GLU A 230 4.89 4.39 13.55
N VAL A 231 4.03 3.53 14.10
CA VAL A 231 4.21 2.08 14.05
C VAL A 231 3.26 1.47 13.01
N TYR A 232 3.81 0.69 12.09
CA TYR A 232 3.04 -0.15 11.17
C TYR A 232 2.98 -1.55 11.76
N LEU A 233 1.95 -1.78 12.58
CA LEU A 233 1.86 -2.94 13.46
C LEU A 233 1.13 -4.08 12.77
N GLN A 234 1.80 -5.21 12.63
CA GLN A 234 1.16 -6.42 12.13
C GLN A 234 0.04 -6.89 13.08
N TYR A 235 -1.20 -6.96 12.56
CA TYR A 235 -2.39 -7.46 13.25
C TYR A 235 -3.37 -8.08 12.22
N ASP A 236 -3.50 -9.41 12.23
CA ASP A 236 -4.24 -10.13 11.18
C ASP A 236 -5.73 -10.39 11.51
N GLY A 237 -6.16 -9.99 12.71
CA GLY A 237 -7.49 -10.31 13.23
C GLY A 237 -7.45 -10.79 14.68
N PRO A 238 -8.63 -10.95 15.30
CA PRO A 238 -8.73 -11.31 16.72
C PRO A 238 -8.51 -12.80 16.99
N SER A 239 -8.61 -13.69 15.99
CA SER A 239 -8.63 -15.12 16.26
C SER A 239 -7.24 -15.74 16.39
N ARG A 240 -7.15 -16.73 17.29
CA ARG A 240 -5.98 -17.58 17.49
C ARG A 240 -5.61 -18.34 16.22
N GLU A 241 -6.60 -18.85 15.49
CA GLU A 241 -6.39 -19.62 14.27
C GLU A 241 -5.70 -18.80 13.19
N THR A 242 -6.21 -17.59 12.93
CA THR A 242 -5.60 -16.62 12.01
C THR A 242 -4.15 -16.31 12.41
N SER A 243 -3.89 -16.07 13.69
CA SER A 243 -2.53 -15.82 14.20
C SER A 243 -1.60 -17.00 13.93
N ILE A 244 -2.04 -18.23 14.21
CA ILE A 244 -1.22 -19.43 13.98
C ILE A 244 -0.96 -19.62 12.49
N HIS A 245 -1.98 -19.45 11.65
CA HIS A 245 -1.84 -19.59 10.19
C HIS A 245 -0.81 -18.62 9.62
N HIS A 246 -0.93 -17.32 9.92
CA HIS A 246 -0.05 -16.30 9.33
C HIS A 246 1.31 -16.19 10.02
N ARG A 247 1.37 -16.40 11.34
CA ARG A 247 2.56 -16.08 12.16
C ARG A 247 3.25 -17.30 12.77
N GLY A 248 2.63 -18.48 12.69
CA GLY A 248 3.19 -19.73 13.21
C GLY A 248 3.06 -19.87 14.73
N GLY A 249 2.23 -19.04 15.37
CA GLY A 249 1.97 -19.09 16.80
C GLY A 249 0.78 -18.21 17.20
N ASP A 250 0.25 -18.44 18.39
CA ASP A 250 -0.79 -17.58 18.98
C ASP A 250 -0.14 -16.35 19.60
N LEU A 251 -0.27 -15.21 18.91
CA LEU A 251 0.32 -13.93 19.30
C LEU A 251 -0.75 -12.93 19.76
N THR A 252 -2.02 -13.34 19.81
CA THR A 252 -3.19 -12.46 20.05
C THR A 252 -2.99 -11.56 21.28
N ARG A 253 -2.62 -12.15 22.42
CA ARG A 253 -2.32 -11.42 23.67
C ARG A 253 -1.22 -10.37 23.51
N PHE A 254 -0.15 -10.69 22.80
CA PHE A 254 0.95 -9.76 22.56
C PHE A 254 0.51 -8.60 21.66
N LYS A 255 -0.37 -8.86 20.69
CA LYS A 255 -0.95 -7.81 19.85
C LYS A 255 -1.81 -6.85 20.64
N ASP A 256 -2.70 -7.36 21.47
CA ASP A 256 -3.57 -6.52 22.31
C ASP A 256 -2.74 -5.65 23.26
N LEU A 257 -1.71 -6.22 23.87
CA LEU A 257 -0.81 -5.48 24.75
C LEU A 257 0.00 -4.42 24.00
N ALA A 258 0.52 -4.73 22.80
CA ALA A 258 1.25 -3.76 21.98
C ALA A 258 0.33 -2.59 21.54
N ILE A 259 -0.90 -2.88 21.11
CA ILE A 259 -1.89 -1.87 20.73
C ILE A 259 -2.20 -0.96 21.91
N ALA A 260 -2.50 -1.53 23.08
CA ALA A 260 -2.79 -0.76 24.29
C ALA A 260 -1.61 0.14 24.69
N ARG A 261 -0.39 -0.40 24.74
CA ARG A 261 0.82 0.34 25.11
C ARG A 261 1.13 1.49 24.15
N LEU A 262 0.99 1.27 22.85
CA LEU A 262 1.18 2.33 21.84
C LEU A 262 0.12 3.42 21.96
N SER A 263 -1.14 3.03 22.16
CA SER A 263 -2.27 3.94 22.36
C SER A 263 -2.07 4.82 23.61
N GLU A 264 -1.73 4.22 24.75
CA GLU A 264 -1.45 4.92 26.00
C GLU A 264 -0.24 5.86 25.89
N ALA A 265 0.79 5.47 25.13
CA ALA A 265 1.95 6.31 24.84
C ALA A 265 1.65 7.43 23.81
N GLY A 266 0.45 7.45 23.21
CA GLY A 266 0.06 8.39 22.17
C GLY A 266 0.89 8.25 20.89
N VAL A 267 1.38 7.04 20.59
CA VAL A 267 2.13 6.72 19.37
C VAL A 267 1.14 6.30 18.29
N PHE A 268 1.12 7.01 17.17
CA PHE A 268 0.25 6.67 16.05
C PHE A 268 0.59 5.30 15.49
N THR A 269 -0.43 4.47 15.31
CA THR A 269 -0.32 3.10 14.83
C THR A 269 -1.22 2.90 13.63
N THR A 270 -0.72 2.21 12.61
CA THR A 270 -1.53 1.64 11.53
C THR A 270 -1.55 0.12 11.71
N LEU A 271 -2.73 -0.48 11.85
CA LEU A 271 -2.87 -1.93 11.91
C LEU A 271 -2.74 -2.52 10.50
N THR A 272 -1.89 -3.52 10.34
CA THR A 272 -1.64 -4.16 9.05
C THR A 272 -2.09 -5.60 9.09
N MET A 273 -3.13 -5.90 8.33
CA MET A 273 -3.72 -7.22 8.21
C MET A 273 -3.23 -7.88 6.93
N THR A 274 -2.57 -9.03 7.08
CA THR A 274 -2.42 -9.97 5.97
C THR A 274 -3.72 -10.76 5.85
N ALA A 275 -4.44 -10.62 4.73
CA ALA A 275 -5.77 -11.21 4.54
C ALA A 275 -5.74 -12.33 3.48
N ALA A 276 -6.29 -13.50 3.81
CA ALA A 276 -6.36 -14.66 2.93
C ALA A 276 -7.78 -15.23 2.85
N LEU A 277 -8.17 -15.65 1.64
CA LEU A 277 -9.47 -16.27 1.37
C LEU A 277 -9.61 -17.58 2.17
N GLY A 278 -10.72 -17.73 2.88
CA GLY A 278 -11.01 -18.93 3.66
C GLY A 278 -10.18 -19.06 4.94
N VAL A 279 -9.40 -18.05 5.31
CA VAL A 279 -8.60 -18.01 6.53
C VAL A 279 -9.14 -16.92 7.46
N ASN A 280 -8.98 -15.65 7.06
CA ASN A 280 -9.37 -14.50 7.86
C ASN A 280 -10.09 -13.42 7.04
N ASP A 281 -10.51 -13.70 5.81
CA ASP A 281 -11.30 -12.77 5.02
C ASP A 281 -12.67 -12.45 5.66
N GLY A 282 -13.14 -13.29 6.59
CA GLY A 282 -14.28 -13.02 7.47
C GLY A 282 -14.01 -12.05 8.65
N GLU A 283 -12.75 -11.68 8.90
CA GLU A 283 -12.32 -10.86 10.04
C GLU A 283 -11.97 -9.41 9.65
N VAL A 284 -12.10 -9.05 8.36
CA VAL A 284 -11.77 -7.72 7.83
C VAL A 284 -12.51 -6.61 8.59
N GLY A 285 -13.81 -6.78 8.81
CA GLY A 285 -14.62 -5.81 9.55
C GLY A 285 -14.17 -5.65 11.01
N ALA A 286 -13.79 -6.74 11.67
CA ALA A 286 -13.32 -6.70 13.06
C ALA A 286 -12.02 -5.88 13.20
N VAL A 287 -11.09 -6.03 12.25
CA VAL A 287 -9.85 -5.23 12.23
C VAL A 287 -10.14 -3.75 11.99
N VAL A 288 -11.06 -3.44 11.06
CA VAL A 288 -11.50 -2.06 10.80
C VAL A 288 -12.13 -1.44 12.05
N MET A 289 -13.07 -2.14 12.69
CA MET A 289 -13.74 -1.63 13.90
C MET A 289 -12.74 -1.45 15.06
N ARG A 290 -11.79 -2.38 15.22
CA ARG A 290 -10.70 -2.24 16.21
C ARG A 290 -9.91 -0.95 16.01
N ALA A 291 -9.62 -0.56 14.77
CA ALA A 291 -8.94 0.70 14.46
C ALA A 291 -9.81 1.93 14.77
N LEU A 292 -11.10 1.89 14.45
CA LEU A 292 -12.04 2.98 14.75
C LEU A 292 -12.30 3.15 16.26
N GLU A 293 -12.20 2.08 17.04
CA GLU A 293 -12.52 2.11 18.48
C GLU A 293 -11.31 2.43 19.37
N THR A 294 -10.09 2.35 18.84
CA THR A 294 -8.86 2.48 19.62
C THR A 294 -8.17 3.82 19.36
N PRO A 295 -8.02 4.70 20.37
CA PRO A 295 -7.27 5.94 20.22
C PRO A 295 -5.84 5.71 19.70
N PHE A 296 -5.36 6.64 18.87
CA PHE A 296 -4.07 6.60 18.20
C PHE A 296 -3.84 5.42 17.24
N VAL A 297 -4.83 4.55 17.03
CA VAL A 297 -4.87 3.68 15.86
C VAL A 297 -5.41 4.51 14.68
N GLY A 298 -4.51 5.32 14.12
CA GLY A 298 -4.81 6.28 13.06
C GLY A 298 -5.08 5.65 11.69
N GLY A 299 -4.94 4.33 11.55
CA GLY A 299 -5.36 3.67 10.33
C GLY A 299 -5.29 2.15 10.34
N VAL A 300 -5.78 1.58 9.25
CA VAL A 300 -5.69 0.16 8.91
C VAL A 300 -5.22 0.01 7.46
N ALA A 301 -4.36 -0.98 7.23
CA ALA A 301 -3.94 -1.42 5.92
C ALA A 301 -4.26 -2.91 5.74
N LEU A 302 -5.29 -3.18 4.95
CA LEU A 302 -5.76 -4.52 4.60
C LEU A 302 -5.01 -4.98 3.35
N GLN A 303 -4.25 -6.07 3.47
CA GLN A 303 -3.33 -6.54 2.43
C GLN A 303 -3.65 -7.99 2.06
N PRO A 304 -4.34 -8.24 0.93
CA PRO A 304 -4.48 -9.59 0.40
C PRO A 304 -3.12 -10.30 0.26
N VAL A 305 -3.06 -11.57 0.62
CA VAL A 305 -1.83 -12.37 0.46
C VAL A 305 -1.43 -12.44 -1.01
N PHE A 306 -0.12 -12.33 -1.25
CA PHE A 306 0.50 -12.47 -2.55
C PHE A 306 1.70 -13.41 -2.47
N GLY A 307 1.99 -14.09 -3.59
CA GLY A 307 3.05 -15.09 -3.70
C GLY A 307 4.43 -14.46 -3.59
N SER A 308 5.07 -14.56 -2.42
CA SER A 308 6.44 -14.09 -2.17
C SER A 308 7.06 -14.76 -0.94
N GLY A 309 8.39 -14.86 -0.92
CA GLY A 309 9.15 -15.28 0.27
C GLY A 309 8.81 -16.70 0.73
N ARG A 310 8.08 -16.83 1.84
CA ARG A 310 7.54 -18.12 2.30
C ARG A 310 6.06 -18.33 1.96
N GLY A 311 5.35 -17.26 1.57
CA GLY A 311 3.95 -17.29 1.18
C GLY A 311 3.76 -17.86 -0.23
N HIS A 312 4.22 -19.08 -0.47
CA HIS A 312 3.98 -19.81 -1.73
C HIS A 312 2.73 -20.70 -1.61
N GLY A 313 2.16 -21.12 -2.74
CA GLY A 313 1.01 -22.05 -2.75
C GLY A 313 -0.38 -21.40 -2.76
N ILE A 314 -0.48 -20.12 -3.15
CA ILE A 314 -1.76 -19.47 -3.40
C ILE A 314 -2.34 -20.02 -4.69
N ASP A 315 -3.59 -20.47 -4.67
CA ASP A 315 -4.31 -20.84 -5.90
C ASP A 315 -4.49 -19.59 -6.77
N PRO A 316 -3.91 -19.53 -7.97
CA PRO A 316 -3.99 -18.35 -8.83
C PRO A 316 -5.39 -18.11 -9.40
N THR A 317 -6.33 -19.05 -9.22
CA THR A 317 -7.72 -18.97 -9.69
C THR A 317 -8.73 -18.79 -8.55
N ALA A 318 -8.32 -19.06 -7.30
CA ALA A 318 -9.17 -18.94 -6.10
C ALA A 318 -8.40 -18.25 -4.96
N ARG A 319 -8.44 -16.92 -4.95
CA ARG A 319 -7.73 -16.08 -3.99
C ARG A 319 -8.52 -14.84 -3.63
N LEU A 320 -8.20 -14.24 -2.48
CA LEU A 320 -8.74 -12.95 -2.08
C LEU A 320 -8.06 -11.85 -2.90
N THR A 321 -8.83 -10.94 -3.46
CA THR A 321 -8.33 -9.85 -4.31
C THR A 321 -8.60 -8.49 -3.70
N HIS A 322 -8.21 -7.42 -4.41
CA HIS A 322 -8.45 -6.04 -3.98
C HIS A 322 -9.93 -5.76 -3.76
N THR A 323 -10.74 -6.02 -4.79
CA THR A 323 -12.17 -5.75 -4.73
C THR A 323 -12.91 -6.72 -3.83
N GLY A 324 -12.43 -7.96 -3.67
CA GLY A 324 -13.03 -8.87 -2.69
C GLY A 324 -12.92 -8.40 -1.25
N VAL A 325 -11.79 -7.79 -0.87
CA VAL A 325 -11.69 -7.12 0.45
C VAL A 325 -12.67 -5.97 0.55
N LEU A 326 -12.76 -5.13 -0.49
CA LEU A 326 -13.66 -3.98 -0.52
C LEU A 326 -15.14 -4.39 -0.37
N GLU A 327 -15.60 -5.40 -1.11
CA GLU A 327 -16.99 -5.91 -1.04
C GLU A 327 -17.39 -6.36 0.36
N ARG A 328 -16.44 -6.88 1.14
CA ARG A 328 -16.68 -7.41 2.48
C ARG A 328 -16.87 -6.33 3.55
N LEU A 329 -16.42 -5.09 3.30
CA LEU A 329 -16.42 -4.01 4.30
C LEU A 329 -17.82 -3.74 4.88
N ALA A 330 -18.82 -3.52 4.01
CA ALA A 330 -20.16 -3.10 4.45
C ALA A 330 -20.83 -4.16 5.33
N ALA A 331 -20.83 -5.42 4.87
CA ALA A 331 -21.45 -6.52 5.59
C ALA A 331 -20.76 -6.79 6.94
N GLN A 332 -19.43 -6.74 6.99
CA GLN A 332 -18.68 -7.09 8.20
C GLN A 332 -18.56 -5.95 9.21
N THR A 333 -18.76 -4.70 8.80
CA THR A 333 -18.77 -3.54 9.71
C THR A 333 -20.18 -3.10 10.11
N GLY A 334 -21.22 -3.85 9.72
CA GLY A 334 -22.61 -3.46 9.97
C GLY A 334 -23.01 -2.15 9.26
N GLY A 335 -22.37 -1.85 8.13
CA GLY A 335 -22.63 -0.65 7.33
C GLY A 335 -21.86 0.61 7.76
N VAL A 336 -20.98 0.53 8.77
CA VAL A 336 -20.16 1.68 9.20
C VAL A 336 -19.15 2.10 8.11
N VAL A 337 -18.61 1.13 7.38
CA VAL A 337 -17.69 1.36 6.26
C VAL A 337 -18.12 0.51 5.08
N SER A 338 -18.29 1.13 3.92
CA SER A 338 -18.56 0.50 2.64
C SER A 338 -17.39 0.72 1.67
N TRP A 339 -17.35 -0.03 0.57
CA TRP A 339 -16.32 0.19 -0.45
C TRP A 339 -16.40 1.55 -1.12
N HIS A 340 -17.59 2.16 -1.18
CA HIS A 340 -17.79 3.52 -1.69
C HIS A 340 -17.23 4.59 -0.75
N ASP A 341 -16.89 4.26 0.50
CA ASP A 341 -16.20 5.20 1.39
C ASP A 341 -14.71 5.35 1.06
N LEU A 342 -14.21 4.51 0.15
CA LEU A 342 -12.84 4.50 -0.33
C LEU A 342 -12.80 4.89 -1.82
N THR A 343 -11.68 5.50 -2.22
CA THR A 343 -11.36 5.85 -3.61
C THR A 343 -10.04 5.21 -3.99
N ALA A 344 -9.73 5.06 -5.28
CA ALA A 344 -8.39 4.64 -5.66
C ALA A 344 -7.39 5.75 -5.30
N LEU A 345 -6.21 5.38 -4.83
CA LEU A 345 -5.15 6.33 -4.53
C LEU A 345 -4.69 7.04 -5.82
N PRO A 346 -5.00 8.34 -6.04
CA PRO A 346 -4.93 8.94 -7.37
C PRO A 346 -3.54 9.01 -7.99
N CYS A 347 -2.50 9.04 -7.16
CA CYS A 347 -1.13 9.03 -7.66
C CYS A 347 -0.69 7.64 -8.14
N SER A 348 -1.15 6.55 -7.55
CA SER A 348 -0.73 5.21 -7.99
C SER A 348 -1.63 4.66 -9.10
N HIS A 349 -1.25 3.53 -9.69
CA HIS A 349 -2.17 2.78 -10.53
C HIS A 349 -3.46 2.45 -9.73
N PRO A 350 -4.68 2.64 -10.28
CA PRO A 350 -5.93 2.52 -9.52
C PRO A 350 -6.16 1.14 -8.88
N HIS A 351 -5.55 0.09 -9.45
CA HIS A 351 -5.63 -1.27 -8.91
C HIS A 351 -4.60 -1.56 -7.79
N CYS A 352 -3.77 -0.60 -7.38
CA CYS A 352 -2.69 -0.81 -6.39
C CYS A 352 -3.05 -0.38 -4.97
N ALA A 353 -4.00 0.54 -4.79
CA ALA A 353 -4.43 0.97 -3.47
C ALA A 353 -5.80 1.64 -3.52
N SER A 354 -6.64 1.33 -2.54
CA SER A 354 -7.83 2.11 -2.18
C SER A 354 -7.62 2.78 -0.83
N VAL A 355 -8.07 4.03 -0.69
CA VAL A 355 -7.93 4.83 0.53
C VAL A 355 -9.24 5.56 0.86
N GLY A 356 -9.58 5.60 2.14
CA GLY A 356 -10.68 6.38 2.69
C GLY A 356 -10.33 6.92 4.07
N TYR A 357 -10.97 8.02 4.46
CA TYR A 357 -10.81 8.62 5.79
C TYR A 357 -12.14 8.62 6.49
N MET A 358 -12.17 8.00 7.67
CA MET A 358 -13.31 8.04 8.57
C MET A 358 -13.09 9.16 9.58
N LEU A 359 -14.14 9.94 9.82
CA LEU A 359 -14.17 11.02 10.80
C LEU A 359 -15.26 10.72 11.84
N LYS A 360 -14.90 10.86 13.12
CA LYS A 360 -15.82 10.70 14.25
C LYS A 360 -16.40 12.05 14.64
N ASP A 361 -17.70 12.20 14.46
CA ASP A 361 -18.41 13.42 14.84
C ASP A 361 -18.61 13.55 16.36
N ASP A 362 -19.19 14.67 16.80
CA ASP A 362 -19.42 14.96 18.22
C ASP A 362 -20.50 14.07 18.87
N SER A 363 -21.33 13.40 18.08
CA SER A 363 -22.25 12.35 18.56
C SER A 363 -21.57 11.00 18.75
N GLY A 364 -20.33 10.87 18.26
CA GLY A 364 -19.56 9.63 18.28
C GLY A 364 -19.77 8.74 17.06
N ALA A 365 -20.54 9.18 16.06
CA ALA A 365 -20.78 8.43 14.83
C ALA A 365 -19.62 8.62 13.84
N TRP A 366 -19.32 7.57 13.09
CA TRP A 366 -18.29 7.58 12.04
C TRP A 366 -18.90 7.86 10.68
N ARG A 367 -18.30 8.80 9.94
CA ARG A 367 -18.67 9.10 8.55
C ARG A 367 -17.42 9.25 7.70
N SER A 368 -17.46 8.75 6.47
CA SER A 368 -16.33 8.89 5.55
C SER A 368 -16.26 10.30 4.97
N LEU A 369 -15.05 10.73 4.60
CA LEU A 369 -14.85 11.96 3.84
C LEU A 369 -15.62 11.93 2.52
N ALA A 370 -15.67 10.77 1.85
CA ALA A 370 -16.41 10.59 0.60
C ALA A 370 -17.92 10.80 0.79
N ALA A 371 -18.51 10.28 1.87
CA ALA A 371 -19.92 10.48 2.19
C ALA A 371 -20.23 11.92 2.64
N LEU A 372 -19.26 12.61 3.25
CA LEU A 372 -19.41 13.99 3.70
C LEU A 372 -19.32 15.01 2.55
N VAL A 373 -18.37 14.82 1.63
CA VAL A 373 -18.09 15.74 0.52
C VAL A 373 -18.89 15.39 -0.74
N GLY A 374 -19.09 14.10 -1.01
CA GLY A 374 -19.66 13.58 -2.24
C GLY A 374 -18.61 13.29 -3.31
N HIS A 375 -18.79 12.17 -4.03
CA HIS A 375 -17.85 11.69 -5.04
C HIS A 375 -17.66 12.66 -6.20
N ASP A 376 -18.75 13.24 -6.73
CA ASP A 376 -18.67 14.18 -7.85
C ASP A 376 -17.85 15.42 -7.49
N GLN A 377 -17.97 15.89 -6.24
CA GLN A 377 -17.20 17.03 -5.77
C GLN A 377 -15.72 16.69 -5.57
N LEU A 378 -15.41 15.48 -5.06
CA LEU A 378 -14.05 14.99 -4.94
C LEU A 378 -13.39 14.79 -6.32
N LEU A 379 -14.11 14.22 -7.29
CA LEU A 379 -13.66 14.08 -8.67
C LEU A 379 -13.44 15.44 -9.31
N ALA A 380 -14.37 16.37 -9.15
CA ALA A 380 -14.21 17.73 -9.65
C ALA A 380 -12.93 18.39 -9.11
N TRP A 381 -12.61 18.21 -7.82
CA TRP A 381 -11.35 18.72 -7.24
C TRP A 381 -10.10 18.04 -7.81
N LEU A 382 -10.19 16.75 -8.12
CA LEU A 382 -9.14 15.96 -8.76
C LEU A 382 -8.88 16.40 -10.21
N GLU A 383 -9.95 16.66 -10.97
CA GLU A 383 -9.92 17.03 -12.40
C GLU A 383 -9.44 18.45 -12.69
N LEU A 384 -9.31 19.33 -11.68
CA LEU A 384 -8.87 20.72 -11.85
C LEU A 384 -7.45 20.81 -12.44
N ASN A 385 -7.35 20.71 -13.75
CA ASN A 385 -6.16 20.98 -14.56
C ASN A 385 -6.19 22.49 -14.97
N PRO A 386 -5.16 23.29 -14.67
CA PRO A 386 -5.21 24.75 -14.85
C PRO A 386 -5.44 25.25 -16.29
N ASP A 387 -5.24 24.41 -17.30
CA ASP A 387 -5.39 24.82 -18.71
C ASP A 387 -6.75 24.47 -19.35
N GLY A 388 -7.61 23.69 -18.67
CA GLY A 388 -8.92 23.26 -19.20
C GLY A 388 -10.12 24.11 -18.75
N LEU A 389 -9.92 24.98 -17.76
CA LEU A 389 -11.01 25.73 -17.12
C LEU A 389 -11.31 27.07 -17.82
N ALA A 390 -11.11 27.14 -19.14
CA ALA A 390 -11.42 28.35 -19.90
C ALA A 390 -12.87 28.39 -20.41
N ASN A 391 -13.67 27.30 -20.36
CA ASN A 391 -15.01 27.34 -20.99
C ASN A 391 -16.13 26.51 -20.34
N ARG A 392 -15.96 25.93 -19.14
CA ARG A 392 -17.08 25.33 -18.39
C ARG A 392 -16.90 25.52 -16.90
N ILE A 393 -17.53 26.57 -16.39
CA ILE A 393 -18.28 26.66 -15.12
C ILE A 393 -18.62 28.15 -15.02
N ALA A 394 -19.75 28.50 -15.62
CA ALA A 394 -20.52 29.64 -15.20
C ALA A 394 -21.19 29.26 -13.88
N ASP A 395 -20.40 29.24 -12.81
CA ASP A 395 -20.88 29.52 -11.46
C ASP A 395 -19.67 29.87 -10.58
N SER A 396 -19.57 31.15 -10.31
CA SER A 396 -18.56 31.86 -9.55
C SER A 396 -18.85 31.77 -8.05
N ALA A 397 -17.98 31.12 -7.28
CA ALA A 397 -17.93 31.33 -5.82
C ALA A 397 -16.57 31.01 -5.15
N ILE A 398 -15.68 30.26 -5.79
CA ILE A 398 -14.41 29.85 -5.15
C ILE A 398 -13.20 30.52 -5.85
N PRO A 399 -12.48 31.43 -5.16
CA PRO A 399 -11.24 32.01 -5.66
C PRO A 399 -10.25 30.95 -6.16
N LEU A 400 -9.51 31.24 -7.23
CA LEU A 400 -8.57 30.29 -7.85
C LEU A 400 -7.50 29.81 -6.87
N GLU A 401 -7.03 30.69 -5.98
CA GLU A 401 -6.10 30.38 -4.90
C GLU A 401 -6.69 29.36 -3.90
N LEU A 402 -7.97 29.51 -3.57
CA LEU A 402 -8.68 28.61 -2.67
C LEU A 402 -8.89 27.23 -3.32
N ARG A 403 -9.20 27.18 -4.62
CA ARG A 403 -9.27 25.93 -5.39
C ARG A 403 -7.93 25.20 -5.45
N ASN A 404 -6.82 25.92 -5.67
CA ASN A 404 -5.48 25.34 -5.69
C ASN A 404 -5.06 24.82 -4.31
N LEU A 405 -5.42 25.52 -3.24
CA LEU A 405 -5.16 25.10 -1.87
C LEU A 405 -5.97 23.85 -1.50
N MET A 406 -7.26 23.80 -1.86
CA MET A 406 -8.11 22.62 -1.66
C MET A 406 -7.63 21.42 -2.48
N LYS A 407 -7.27 21.62 -3.75
CA LYS A 407 -6.69 20.58 -4.62
C LYS A 407 -5.41 20.01 -4.01
N THR A 408 -4.47 20.87 -3.62
CA THR A 408 -3.20 20.42 -3.03
C THR A 408 -3.44 19.68 -1.72
N SER A 409 -4.34 20.19 -0.88
CA SER A 409 -4.69 19.56 0.40
C SER A 409 -5.37 18.21 0.24
N LEU A 410 -6.25 18.08 -0.76
CA LEU A 410 -6.92 16.82 -1.08
C LEU A 410 -5.96 15.81 -1.71
N LEU A 411 -5.07 16.22 -2.62
CA LEU A 411 -4.08 15.32 -3.20
C LEU A 411 -3.06 14.84 -2.15
N ASP A 412 -2.72 15.69 -1.18
CA ASP A 412 -1.86 15.29 -0.05
C ASP A 412 -2.59 14.35 0.92
N LEU A 413 -3.91 14.53 1.09
CA LEU A 413 -4.75 13.64 1.90
C LEU A 413 -5.03 12.31 1.19
N LEU A 414 -5.40 12.31 -0.08
CA LEU A 414 -5.55 11.13 -0.94
C LEU A 414 -4.17 10.63 -1.44
N SER A 415 -3.11 10.85 -0.68
CA SER A 415 -1.77 10.36 -0.93
C SER A 415 -1.33 9.49 0.25
N GLU A 416 -0.40 8.57 -0.01
CA GLU A 416 0.27 7.81 1.06
C GLU A 416 0.98 8.74 2.07
N GLN A 417 1.25 9.98 1.65
CA GLN A 417 1.81 11.10 2.43
C GLN A 417 1.04 11.48 3.68
N SER A 418 -0.28 11.25 3.72
CA SER A 418 -1.10 11.71 4.84
C SER A 418 -0.57 11.12 6.16
N SER A 419 -0.09 11.97 7.06
CA SER A 419 0.49 11.54 8.34
C SER A 419 -0.28 12.20 9.46
N LEU A 420 -1.02 11.45 10.27
CA LEU A 420 -1.74 12.04 11.41
C LEU A 420 -0.78 12.51 12.51
N SER A 421 0.46 12.00 12.52
CA SER A 421 1.50 12.46 13.45
C SER A 421 2.12 13.80 13.07
N HIS A 422 2.19 14.14 11.78
CA HIS A 422 3.01 15.25 11.30
C HIS A 422 2.36 16.64 11.44
N PRO A 423 3.09 17.63 12.00
CA PRO A 423 3.14 19.02 11.57
C PRO A 423 1.98 19.59 10.75
N ARG A 424 2.24 19.51 9.45
CA ARG A 424 1.47 20.09 8.34
C ARG A 424 0.12 19.40 8.10
N THR A 425 -0.06 18.16 8.52
CA THR A 425 -1.35 17.46 8.34
C THR A 425 -2.44 18.06 9.23
N MET A 426 -2.03 18.63 10.37
CA MET A 426 -2.91 19.42 11.22
C MET A 426 -3.47 20.64 10.49
N ASP A 427 -2.65 21.32 9.69
CA ASP A 427 -3.09 22.46 8.88
C ASP A 427 -4.03 22.02 7.74
N LEU A 428 -3.75 20.87 7.11
CA LEU A 428 -4.61 20.28 6.09
C LEU A 428 -6.02 19.99 6.63
N TRP A 429 -6.12 19.27 7.74
CA TRP A 429 -7.41 18.95 8.35
C TRP A 429 -8.14 20.18 8.86
N LYS A 430 -7.41 21.15 9.40
CA LYS A 430 -7.96 22.47 9.78
C LYS A 430 -8.62 23.16 8.59
N ASN A 431 -7.96 23.19 7.43
CA ASN A 431 -8.51 23.82 6.23
C ASN A 431 -9.78 23.08 5.76
N ILE A 432 -9.75 21.75 5.72
CA ILE A 432 -10.90 20.93 5.31
C ILE A 432 -12.08 21.12 6.26
N CYS A 433 -11.88 21.05 7.58
CA CYS A 433 -12.95 21.18 8.56
C CYS A 433 -13.58 22.58 8.56
N THR A 434 -12.76 23.63 8.35
CA THR A 434 -13.25 25.02 8.29
C THR A 434 -14.02 25.30 6.99
N GLN A 435 -13.62 24.67 5.89
CA GLN A 435 -14.17 24.95 4.55
C GLN A 435 -15.33 24.05 4.15
N CYS A 436 -15.38 22.82 4.64
CA CYS A 436 -16.41 21.83 4.29
C CYS A 436 -17.57 21.78 5.30
N ASP A 437 -17.62 22.71 6.27
CA ASP A 437 -18.63 22.79 7.35
C ASP A 437 -19.04 21.41 7.90
N LEU A 438 -18.04 20.58 8.21
CA LEU A 438 -18.21 19.13 8.42
C LEU A 438 -18.99 18.76 9.70
N GLY A 439 -19.67 19.69 10.36
CA GLY A 439 -20.40 19.43 11.60
C GLY A 439 -19.51 19.02 12.78
N ILE A 440 -18.19 19.07 12.62
CA ILE A 440 -17.22 18.81 13.70
C ILE A 440 -16.89 20.15 14.36
N GLY A 441 -17.89 20.73 15.03
CA GLY A 441 -17.77 22.04 15.68
C GLY A 441 -16.54 22.14 16.60
N THR A 442 -16.16 21.01 17.23
CA THR A 442 -14.95 20.89 18.06
C THR A 442 -13.65 21.06 17.25
N LEU A 443 -13.54 20.47 16.05
CA LEU A 443 -12.34 20.57 15.19
C LEU A 443 -12.20 21.98 14.63
N THR A 444 -13.30 22.59 14.19
CA THR A 444 -13.33 23.97 13.68
C THR A 444 -13.01 25.00 14.76
N THR A 445 -13.52 24.79 15.98
CA THR A 445 -13.22 25.65 17.15
C THR A 445 -11.75 25.53 17.57
N LEU A 446 -11.19 24.32 17.58
CA LEU A 446 -9.79 24.07 17.90
C LEU A 446 -8.84 24.53 16.79
N ALA A 447 -9.26 24.48 15.53
CA ALA A 447 -8.56 25.05 14.39
C ALA A 447 -8.46 26.59 14.48
N ALA A 448 -9.49 27.27 14.97
CA ALA A 448 -9.58 28.72 14.97
C ALA A 448 -8.91 29.44 16.16
N GLY A 449 -8.68 28.77 17.30
CA GLY A 449 -8.15 29.40 18.53
C GLY A 449 -6.62 29.54 18.60
N LYS A 450 -6.09 30.62 19.18
CA LYS A 450 -4.65 30.81 19.49
C LYS A 450 -4.36 30.56 20.98
N LEU A 451 -4.58 29.32 21.46
CA LEU A 451 -4.39 28.98 22.89
C LEU A 451 -3.13 28.11 23.12
N PRO A 452 -2.46 28.23 24.28
CA PRO A 452 -1.37 27.34 24.67
C PRO A 452 -1.81 25.85 24.69
N GLY A 453 -0.94 24.94 24.23
CA GLY A 453 -1.24 23.50 24.19
C GLY A 453 -2.14 23.03 23.04
N GLN A 454 -2.44 23.91 22.07
CA GLN A 454 -3.27 23.59 20.90
C GLN A 454 -2.77 22.40 20.09
N GLN A 455 -1.45 22.30 19.84
CA GLN A 455 -0.88 21.18 19.08
C GLN A 455 -1.15 19.83 19.74
N GLN A 456 -1.01 19.74 21.07
CA GLN A 456 -1.26 18.50 21.81
C GLN A 456 -2.75 18.14 21.83
N ARG A 457 -3.64 19.14 21.94
CA ARG A 457 -5.10 18.94 21.84
C ARG A 457 -5.52 18.48 20.44
N LEU A 458 -4.98 19.09 19.40
CA LEU A 458 -5.28 18.74 18.01
C LEU A 458 -4.74 17.35 17.67
N ARG A 459 -3.51 17.02 18.10
CA ARG A 459 -2.96 15.68 17.98
C ARG A 459 -3.85 14.62 18.65
N ARG A 460 -4.29 14.88 19.89
CA ARG A 460 -5.21 13.99 20.60
C ARG A 460 -6.53 13.80 19.82
N LEU A 461 -7.08 14.89 19.30
CA LEU A 461 -8.29 14.83 18.49
C LEU A 461 -8.09 13.97 17.24
N LEU A 462 -7.01 14.20 16.48
CA LEU A 462 -6.67 13.39 15.31
C LEU A 462 -6.52 11.91 15.68
N GLY A 463 -5.89 11.62 16.82
CA GLY A 463 -5.74 10.26 17.35
C GLY A 463 -7.06 9.60 17.77
N GLU A 464 -8.06 10.37 18.21
CA GLU A 464 -9.32 9.83 18.71
C GLU A 464 -10.45 9.83 17.67
N ARG A 465 -10.30 10.58 16.57
CA ARG A 465 -11.42 10.91 15.66
C ARG A 465 -11.14 10.79 14.18
N ILE A 466 -9.91 10.50 13.76
CA ILE A 466 -9.60 10.29 12.35
C ILE A 466 -8.90 8.95 12.18
N THR A 467 -9.44 8.13 11.29
CA THR A 467 -8.87 6.83 10.95
C THR A 467 -8.81 6.66 9.45
N ARG A 468 -7.61 6.37 8.93
CA ARG A 468 -7.38 6.05 7.51
C ARG A 468 -7.63 4.57 7.26
N ILE A 469 -8.52 4.22 6.35
CA ILE A 469 -8.73 2.85 5.89
C ILE A 469 -8.08 2.69 4.54
N MET A 470 -7.24 1.66 4.40
CA MET A 470 -6.53 1.36 3.16
C MET A 470 -6.66 -0.12 2.81
N VAL A 471 -6.94 -0.41 1.54
CA VAL A 471 -6.78 -1.74 0.97
C VAL A 471 -5.61 -1.69 -0.02
N LYS A 472 -4.59 -2.51 0.20
CA LYS A 472 -3.32 -2.44 -0.55
C LYS A 472 -2.96 -3.80 -1.14
N PRO A 473 -3.46 -4.13 -2.34
CA PRO A 473 -3.10 -5.35 -3.05
C PRO A 473 -1.70 -5.25 -3.67
N PHE A 474 -0.81 -6.18 -3.31
CA PHE A 474 0.45 -6.36 -4.03
C PHE A 474 0.32 -7.42 -5.12
N MET A 475 1.08 -7.26 -6.20
CA MET A 475 1.16 -8.25 -7.26
C MET A 475 2.17 -9.35 -6.91
N ASP A 476 1.81 -10.58 -7.25
CA ASP A 476 2.74 -11.66 -7.53
C ASP A 476 2.71 -11.99 -9.01
N ILE A 477 3.57 -12.89 -9.46
CA ILE A 477 3.72 -13.22 -10.89
C ILE A 477 2.40 -13.68 -11.54
N SER A 478 1.46 -14.25 -10.76
CA SER A 478 0.15 -14.70 -11.26
C SER A 478 -0.77 -13.52 -11.61
N THR A 479 -0.58 -12.36 -11.01
CA THR A 479 -1.41 -11.16 -11.20
C THR A 479 -0.64 -9.97 -11.81
N MET A 480 0.65 -10.18 -12.09
CA MET A 480 1.56 -9.11 -12.46
C MET A 480 1.35 -8.62 -13.89
N ILE A 481 1.07 -7.32 -14.00
CA ILE A 481 1.06 -6.59 -15.26
C ILE A 481 2.11 -5.49 -15.22
N GLU A 482 2.75 -5.26 -16.36
CA GLU A 482 3.82 -4.26 -16.50
C GLU A 482 3.36 -2.85 -16.14
N GLU A 483 2.14 -2.48 -16.54
CA GLU A 483 1.56 -1.17 -16.30
C GLU A 483 1.58 -0.77 -14.80
N ARG A 484 1.30 -1.74 -13.91
CA ARG A 484 1.35 -1.53 -12.45
C ARG A 484 2.77 -1.44 -11.91
N LEU A 485 3.75 -2.08 -12.54
CA LEU A 485 5.16 -1.97 -12.15
C LEU A 485 5.71 -0.58 -12.51
N THR A 486 5.43 -0.11 -13.73
CA THR A 486 5.89 1.20 -14.22
C THR A 486 5.22 2.36 -13.50
N GLN A 487 4.02 2.16 -12.95
CA GLN A 487 3.29 3.12 -12.11
C GLN A 487 3.46 2.87 -10.60
N CYS A 488 4.34 1.96 -10.19
CA CYS A 488 4.56 1.67 -8.78
C CYS A 488 5.13 2.91 -8.06
N CYS A 489 4.57 3.22 -6.89
CA CYS A 489 5.02 4.32 -6.03
C CYS A 489 5.62 3.83 -4.69
N VAL A 490 5.65 2.50 -4.48
CA VAL A 490 6.27 1.84 -3.34
C VAL A 490 7.57 1.21 -3.82
N HIS A 491 8.69 1.78 -3.43
CA HIS A 491 10.02 1.33 -3.84
C HIS A 491 10.79 0.77 -2.66
N VAL A 492 11.62 -0.24 -2.92
CA VAL A 492 12.55 -0.80 -1.92
C VAL A 492 13.93 -0.20 -2.17
N GLY A 493 14.59 0.27 -1.11
CA GLY A 493 15.98 0.69 -1.15
C GLY A 493 16.89 -0.48 -1.51
N THR A 494 17.71 -0.30 -2.55
CA THR A 494 18.58 -1.35 -3.10
C THR A 494 19.98 -0.85 -3.38
N LYS A 495 20.94 -1.76 -3.48
CA LYS A 495 22.31 -1.50 -3.94
C LYS A 495 22.57 -2.32 -5.20
N SER A 496 22.97 -1.65 -6.27
CA SER A 496 23.33 -2.30 -7.52
C SER A 496 24.58 -3.18 -7.35
N ASP A 497 24.80 -4.09 -8.30
CA ASP A 497 26.01 -4.91 -8.35
C ASP A 497 27.28 -4.07 -8.55
N ALA A 498 27.14 -2.83 -9.07
CA ALA A 498 28.22 -1.86 -9.20
C ALA A 498 28.49 -1.06 -7.90
N GLY A 499 27.70 -1.28 -6.85
CA GLY A 499 27.84 -0.60 -5.56
C GLY A 499 27.04 0.72 -5.44
N GLU A 500 26.30 1.12 -6.47
CA GLU A 500 25.48 2.34 -6.45
C GLU A 500 24.19 2.16 -5.64
N HIS A 501 23.82 3.19 -4.87
CA HIS A 501 22.54 3.27 -4.18
C HIS A 501 21.41 3.60 -5.16
N GLN A 502 20.35 2.81 -5.14
CA GLN A 502 19.21 2.95 -6.05
C GLN A 502 17.93 2.41 -5.37
N CYS A 503 16.81 2.36 -6.11
CA CYS A 503 15.61 1.68 -5.64
C CYS A 503 14.86 0.97 -6.78
N ALA A 504 13.99 0.02 -6.43
CA ALA A 504 13.18 -0.73 -7.38
C ALA A 504 11.75 -0.96 -6.86
N PRO A 505 10.74 -1.15 -7.73
CA PRO A 505 9.36 -1.47 -7.34
C PRO A 505 9.25 -2.65 -6.39
N PHE A 506 8.46 -2.46 -5.33
CA PHE A 506 8.27 -3.46 -4.28
C PHE A 506 7.90 -4.84 -4.84
N CYS A 507 6.86 -4.92 -5.68
CA CYS A 507 6.43 -6.19 -6.27
C CYS A 507 7.51 -6.83 -7.14
N ALA A 508 8.36 -6.04 -7.80
CA ALA A 508 9.47 -6.58 -8.58
C ALA A 508 10.56 -7.18 -7.67
N VAL A 509 10.91 -6.48 -6.59
CA VAL A 509 11.88 -6.96 -5.59
C VAL A 509 11.37 -8.18 -4.82
N GLN A 510 10.06 -8.36 -4.72
CA GLN A 510 9.45 -9.55 -4.13
C GLN A 510 9.35 -10.73 -5.11
N ALA A 511 9.08 -10.47 -6.39
CA ALA A 511 8.93 -11.53 -7.39
C ALA A 511 10.26 -12.10 -7.87
N TRP A 512 11.25 -11.27 -8.20
CA TRP A 512 12.48 -11.75 -8.83
C TRP A 512 13.65 -11.88 -7.84
N PRO A 513 14.21 -13.08 -7.61
CA PRO A 513 15.32 -13.26 -6.67
C PRO A 513 16.57 -12.44 -6.99
N ALA A 514 16.80 -12.12 -8.27
CA ALA A 514 17.91 -11.25 -8.67
C ALA A 514 17.80 -9.84 -8.08
N LEU A 515 16.58 -9.28 -8.05
CA LEU A 515 16.32 -7.97 -7.45
C LEU A 515 16.24 -8.08 -5.92
N ALA A 516 15.73 -9.18 -5.37
CA ALA A 516 15.67 -9.41 -3.93
C ALA A 516 17.06 -9.37 -3.26
N ARG A 517 18.10 -9.90 -3.93
CA ARG A 517 19.48 -9.86 -3.43
C ARG A 517 20.07 -8.46 -3.33
N GLN A 518 19.49 -7.49 -4.05
CA GLN A 518 19.94 -6.10 -4.04
C GLN A 518 19.36 -5.30 -2.86
N ARG A 519 18.45 -5.85 -2.05
CA ARG A 519 17.97 -5.20 -0.81
C ARG A 519 19.17 -4.80 0.04
N ILE A 520 19.13 -3.61 0.64
CA ILE A 520 20.27 -3.06 1.39
C ILE A 520 20.73 -4.04 2.50
N SER A 521 19.83 -4.59 3.32
CA SER A 521 20.19 -5.57 4.35
C SER A 521 20.88 -6.83 3.81
N THR A 522 20.55 -7.28 2.60
CA THR A 522 21.12 -8.49 1.99
C THR A 522 22.42 -8.18 1.25
N ALA A 523 22.45 -7.07 0.49
CA ALA A 523 23.60 -6.66 -0.32
C ALA A 523 24.78 -6.12 0.51
N THR A 524 24.49 -5.48 1.64
CA THR A 524 25.51 -4.86 2.52
C THR A 524 25.55 -5.48 3.91
N GLY A 525 24.75 -6.52 4.15
CA GLY A 525 24.55 -7.11 5.46
C GLY A 525 25.85 -7.56 6.11
N THR A 526 26.11 -7.07 7.32
CA THR A 526 27.14 -7.61 8.21
C THR A 526 26.49 -8.49 9.27
N ARG A 527 27.28 -9.36 9.91
CA ARG A 527 26.78 -10.31 10.90
C ARG A 527 26.29 -9.58 12.15
N LEU A 528 25.01 -9.76 12.49
CA LEU A 528 24.38 -9.33 13.73
C LEU A 528 25.22 -9.83 14.94
N LEU A 529 25.77 -8.91 15.73
CA LEU A 529 26.32 -9.21 17.06
C LEU A 529 25.18 -9.63 18.00
N PRO A 530 25.44 -10.30 19.14
CA PRO A 530 24.36 -10.83 19.99
C PRO A 530 23.37 -9.71 20.41
N VAL A 531 22.13 -9.78 19.93
CA VAL A 531 21.06 -8.79 20.21
C VAL A 531 20.26 -9.18 21.44
N ARG A 532 19.57 -8.18 22.03
CA ARG A 532 18.50 -8.34 23.04
C ARG A 532 17.62 -9.55 22.70
N GLN A 533 17.64 -10.56 23.56
CA GLN A 533 16.72 -11.69 23.47
C GLN A 533 15.37 -11.28 24.06
N VAL A 534 14.28 -11.70 23.41
CA VAL A 534 12.97 -11.72 24.05
C VAL A 534 13.07 -12.67 25.24
N PRO A 535 12.71 -12.26 26.47
CA PRO A 535 12.73 -13.18 27.61
C PRO A 535 11.89 -14.42 27.31
N ALA A 536 12.50 -15.60 27.42
CA ALA A 536 11.79 -16.87 27.32
C ALA A 536 10.97 -17.08 28.60
N SER A 537 9.83 -16.39 28.73
CA SER A 537 8.90 -16.61 29.83
C SER A 537 7.47 -16.26 29.43
N ALA A 538 6.75 -17.23 28.86
CA ALA A 538 5.29 -17.44 29.03
C ALA A 538 4.81 -18.62 28.15
N GLY A 539 5.55 -19.73 28.16
CA GLY A 539 5.18 -20.97 27.48
C GLY A 539 5.12 -22.10 28.49
N GLU A 540 4.24 -21.97 29.47
CA GLU A 540 3.70 -23.05 30.34
C GLU A 540 2.68 -22.39 31.27
N HIS A 541 1.43 -22.30 30.79
CA HIS A 541 0.16 -22.49 31.51
C HIS A 541 -1.02 -22.13 30.61
#